data_AF-A0A0C9ZX28-F1
#
_entry.id   AF-A0A0C9ZX28-F1
#
_cell.length_a   1.000
_cell.length_b   1.000
_cell.length_c   1.000
_cell.angle_alpha   90.00
_cell.angle_beta   90.00
_cell.angle_gamma   90.00
#
_symmetry.space_group_name_H-M   'P 1'
#
loop_
_entity.id
_entity.type
_entity.pdbx_description
1 polymer ?
#
loop_
_entity_poly.entity_id
_entity_poly.type
_entity_poly.pdbx_seq_one_letter_code
_entity_poly.pdbx_strand_id
1 'polypeptide(L)'
;MTDVPSKLGELMVQGWVLTDNPCPAPDCGGVPLLRSPKGQELVVQHCVSYANQIQSQPSSTVSSASHASRPSTPPTEVSSNLSSPTFAPPVETEEMRRRRQQSDNASTEIGKRLLKGWAMLGEECPNSRCYGIPLVRPPTKNGVKDTRKECVACGTVYMTESDDEAWQRLMPTSSIAEPTSTHPTSASRLSVIGPTVAPNIPQKLTVGNPSRLPDTRNSCLIPNRGITTADTAAQALQLALGVLSERLTVSCAAPSLVDPPSIAETSDAINKVAQALGQVNRLRQQDYGRTSSLS
;
A
#
# COMPACT_ATOMS: atom_id res chain seq x y z
N MET A 1 -4.27 48.59 23.47
CA MET A 1 -3.53 47.71 22.55
C MET A 1 -4.53 46.72 22.00
N THR A 2 -4.83 46.79 20.71
CA THR A 2 -5.71 45.83 20.04
C THR A 2 -5.05 44.47 20.02
N ASP A 3 -5.75 43.44 20.50
CA ASP A 3 -5.28 42.06 20.47
C ASP A 3 -5.39 41.52 19.04
N VAL A 4 -4.37 41.82 18.23
CA VAL A 4 -4.29 41.46 16.81
C VAL A 4 -4.40 39.94 16.61
N PRO A 5 -3.73 39.07 17.40
CA PRO A 5 -3.89 37.62 17.29
C PRO A 5 -5.34 37.14 17.49
N SER A 6 -6.05 37.67 18.49
CA SER A 6 -7.44 37.25 18.75
C SER A 6 -8.38 37.61 17.61
N LYS A 7 -8.25 38.83 17.06
CA LYS A 7 -9.08 39.28 15.94
C LYS A 7 -8.72 38.57 14.62
N LEU A 8 -7.46 38.17 14.47
CA LEU A 8 -7.03 37.34 13.36
C LEU A 8 -7.69 35.94 13.41
N GLY A 9 -7.69 35.33 14.60
CA GLY A 9 -8.36 34.04 14.83
C GLY A 9 -9.85 34.10 14.50
N GLU A 10 -10.53 35.16 14.92
CA GLU A 10 -11.97 35.35 14.62
C GLU A 10 -12.25 35.41 13.10
N LEU A 11 -11.45 36.16 12.35
CA LEU A 11 -11.61 36.26 10.90
C LEU A 11 -11.31 34.92 10.19
N MET A 12 -10.33 34.16 10.66
CA MET A 12 -10.04 32.83 10.11
C MET A 12 -11.21 31.87 10.30
N VAL A 13 -11.90 31.93 11.44
CA VAL A 13 -13.12 31.14 11.71
C VAL A 13 -14.27 31.59 10.80
N GLN A 14 -14.33 32.87 10.44
CA GLN A 14 -15.28 33.42 9.46
C GLN A 14 -14.90 33.08 8.00
N GLY A 15 -13.83 32.31 7.77
CA GLY A 15 -13.41 31.84 6.45
C GLY A 15 -12.46 32.77 5.71
N TRP A 16 -11.95 33.82 6.36
CA TRP A 16 -10.89 34.65 5.79
C TRP A 16 -9.57 33.88 5.78
N VAL A 17 -8.77 34.07 4.74
CA VAL A 17 -7.52 33.32 4.55
C VAL A 17 -6.34 34.27 4.58
N LEU A 18 -5.30 33.93 5.34
CA LEU A 18 -4.04 34.66 5.34
C LEU A 18 -3.40 34.67 3.94
N THR A 19 -2.83 35.81 3.56
CA THR A 19 -2.08 35.99 2.31
C THR A 19 -0.60 36.22 2.62
N ASP A 20 0.25 35.99 1.63
CA ASP A 20 1.69 36.21 1.75
C ASP A 20 2.08 37.70 1.63
N ASN A 21 1.10 38.58 1.47
CA ASN A 21 1.32 40.03 1.35
C ASN A 21 1.22 40.67 2.74
N PRO A 22 2.30 41.30 3.26
CA PRO A 22 2.23 42.05 4.49
C PRO A 22 1.41 43.34 4.29
N CYS A 23 0.80 43.83 5.37
CA CYS A 23 0.08 45.09 5.35
C CYS A 23 1.04 46.25 5.02
N PRO A 24 0.73 47.10 4.02
CA PRO A 24 1.64 48.14 3.54
C PRO A 24 1.80 49.33 4.49
N ALA A 25 0.96 49.41 5.54
CA ALA A 25 1.02 50.48 6.51
C ALA A 25 2.29 50.34 7.39
N PRO A 26 3.08 51.42 7.55
CA PRO A 26 4.38 51.38 8.22
C PRO A 26 4.28 50.97 9.70
N ASP A 27 3.14 51.24 10.33
CA ASP A 27 2.91 50.97 11.76
C ASP A 27 2.33 49.57 12.04
N CYS A 28 2.14 48.74 11.01
CA CYS A 28 1.50 47.43 11.15
C CYS A 28 2.45 46.28 11.46
N GLY A 29 3.76 46.53 11.64
CA GLY A 29 4.72 45.51 12.06
C GLY A 29 4.77 44.25 11.17
N GLY A 30 4.36 44.36 9.90
CA GLY A 30 4.32 43.23 8.97
C GLY A 30 3.14 42.27 9.17
N VAL A 31 2.05 42.69 9.83
CA VAL A 31 0.83 41.87 9.96
C VAL A 31 0.34 41.41 8.57
N PRO A 32 0.14 40.10 8.34
CA PRO A 32 -0.29 39.59 7.05
C PRO A 32 -1.71 40.04 6.69
N LEU A 33 -1.94 40.34 5.41
CA LEU A 33 -3.27 40.66 4.89
C LEU A 33 -4.13 39.39 4.80
N LEU A 34 -5.43 39.51 5.04
CA LEU A 34 -6.39 38.44 4.83
C LEU A 34 -7.16 38.65 3.52
N ARG A 35 -7.40 37.59 2.76
CA ARG A 35 -8.33 37.60 1.63
C ARG A 35 -9.72 37.15 2.06
N SER A 36 -10.74 37.70 1.42
CA SER A 36 -12.13 37.30 1.64
C SER A 36 -12.39 35.80 1.37
N PRO A 37 -13.39 35.19 2.03
CA PRO A 37 -13.78 33.82 1.78
C PRO A 37 -14.20 33.59 0.32
N LYS A 38 -13.99 32.37 -0.19
CA LYS A 38 -14.41 32.00 -1.54
C LYS A 38 -15.93 32.12 -1.67
N GLY A 39 -16.42 32.79 -2.72
CA GLY A 39 -17.86 32.97 -2.99
C GLY A 39 -18.34 34.43 -2.92
N GLN A 40 -17.48 35.38 -2.55
CA GLN A 40 -17.76 36.80 -2.72
C GLN A 40 -17.34 37.27 -4.13
N GLU A 41 -18.15 38.13 -4.76
CA GLU A 41 -17.88 38.64 -6.12
C GLU A 41 -16.58 39.45 -6.23
N LEU A 42 -16.11 40.03 -5.12
CA LEU A 42 -14.87 40.80 -5.06
C LEU A 42 -13.91 40.21 -4.03
N VAL A 43 -12.68 39.93 -4.48
CA VAL A 43 -11.59 39.54 -3.59
C VAL A 43 -11.09 40.79 -2.89
N VAL A 44 -11.43 40.91 -1.61
CA VAL A 44 -10.99 42.02 -0.76
C VAL A 44 -9.82 41.57 0.10
N GLN A 45 -8.79 42.42 0.19
CA GLN A 45 -7.71 42.26 1.16
C GLN A 45 -7.99 43.12 2.39
N HIS A 46 -7.85 42.54 3.58
CA HIS A 46 -8.16 43.17 4.86
C HIS A 46 -6.95 43.11 5.81
N CYS A 47 -6.58 44.27 6.38
CA CYS A 47 -5.55 44.39 7.41
C CYS A 47 -6.22 44.53 8.78
N VAL A 48 -6.00 43.58 9.69
CA VAL A 48 -6.66 43.52 11.00
C VAL A 48 -6.35 44.75 11.86
N SER A 49 -5.17 45.35 11.67
CA SER A 49 -4.71 46.53 12.43
C SER A 49 -5.35 47.85 11.96
N TYR A 50 -5.85 47.91 10.72
CA TYR A 50 -6.49 49.10 10.14
C TYR A 50 -7.83 48.70 9.50
N ALA A 51 -8.90 48.74 10.30
CA ALA A 51 -10.23 48.29 9.87
C ALA A 51 -10.89 49.15 8.75
N ASN A 52 -10.22 50.17 8.20
CA ASN A 52 -10.85 51.19 7.33
C ASN A 52 -10.23 51.39 5.92
N GLN A 53 -9.44 50.46 5.38
CA GLN A 53 -9.08 50.49 3.95
C GLN A 53 -9.40 49.17 3.26
N ILE A 54 -10.58 49.10 2.65
CA ILE A 54 -10.94 48.09 1.66
C ILE A 54 -10.27 48.53 0.35
N GLN A 55 -9.08 47.99 0.06
CA GLN A 55 -8.43 48.24 -1.22
C GLN A 55 -8.92 47.18 -2.23
N SER A 56 -9.97 47.53 -2.96
CA SER A 56 -10.45 46.75 -4.11
C SER A 56 -9.48 46.93 -5.28
N GLN A 57 -8.60 45.96 -5.55
CA GLN A 57 -7.81 45.95 -6.78
C GLN A 57 -8.44 45.01 -7.82
N PRO A 58 -8.68 45.47 -9.06
CA PRO A 58 -9.10 44.60 -10.15
C PRO A 58 -7.92 43.72 -10.61
N SER A 59 -8.19 42.43 -10.74
CA SER A 59 -7.23 41.43 -11.23
C SER A 59 -6.71 41.80 -12.63
N SER A 60 -5.39 41.85 -12.76
CA SER A 60 -4.69 41.90 -14.06
C SER A 60 -3.72 40.73 -14.16
N THR A 61 -4.04 39.83 -15.07
CA THR A 61 -3.17 38.78 -15.64
C THR A 61 -1.96 39.38 -16.35
N VAL A 62 -0.74 38.93 -16.06
CA VAL A 62 0.37 38.77 -17.02
C VAL A 62 1.43 37.80 -16.48
N SER A 63 1.98 37.01 -17.41
CA SER A 63 2.90 35.90 -17.21
C SER A 63 4.37 36.31 -16.98
N SER A 64 5.13 35.33 -16.46
CA SER A 64 6.56 35.06 -16.71
C SER A 64 7.60 36.15 -16.40
N ALA A 65 8.37 35.94 -15.33
CA ALA A 65 9.78 36.34 -15.27
C ALA A 65 10.58 35.37 -14.40
N SER A 66 11.58 34.76 -15.03
CA SER A 66 12.60 33.91 -14.44
C SER A 66 13.50 34.75 -13.52
N HIS A 67 13.42 34.57 -12.20
CA HIS A 67 14.43 35.11 -11.28
C HIS A 67 14.82 34.09 -10.22
N ALA A 68 16.11 33.73 -10.31
CA ALA A 68 16.99 33.12 -9.32
C ALA A 68 16.39 32.70 -7.98
N SER A 69 16.53 31.41 -7.68
CA SER A 69 16.46 30.83 -6.35
C SER A 69 17.35 31.60 -5.38
N ARG A 70 16.76 32.51 -4.61
CA ARG A 70 17.35 33.03 -3.37
C ARG A 70 16.88 32.12 -2.23
N PRO A 71 17.79 31.59 -1.40
CA PRO A 71 17.39 30.89 -0.19
C PRO A 71 16.82 31.89 0.81
N SER A 72 15.49 31.93 0.92
CA SER A 72 14.76 32.70 1.92
C SER A 72 14.74 31.96 3.26
N THR A 73 15.88 31.95 3.93
CA THR A 73 15.92 31.75 5.38
C THR A 73 16.63 32.96 6.00
N PRO A 74 15.91 33.85 6.70
CA PRO A 74 16.55 34.94 7.44
C PRO A 74 17.49 34.37 8.51
N PRO A 75 18.59 35.07 8.87
CA PRO A 75 19.47 34.67 9.95
C PRO A 75 18.66 34.66 11.24
N THR A 76 18.33 33.48 11.74
CA THR A 76 17.74 33.36 13.07
C THR A 76 18.89 33.50 14.05
N GLU A 77 18.94 34.63 14.77
CA GLU A 77 19.81 34.78 15.92
C GLU A 77 19.38 33.74 16.97
N VAL A 78 20.18 32.68 17.05
CA VAL A 78 20.04 31.62 18.03
C VAL A 78 20.25 32.20 19.42
N SER A 79 19.16 32.43 20.15
CA SER A 79 19.23 32.64 21.59
C SER A 79 19.79 31.37 22.23
N SER A 80 21.01 31.48 22.75
CA SER A 80 21.78 30.44 23.45
C SER A 80 21.17 30.06 24.81
N ASN A 81 19.91 29.62 24.84
CA ASN A 81 19.34 28.92 26.01
C ASN A 81 19.45 27.41 25.76
N LEU A 82 20.59 26.87 26.19
CA LEU A 82 20.95 25.45 26.20
C LEU A 82 20.02 24.65 27.13
N SER A 83 18.89 24.14 26.62
CA SER A 83 18.17 22.97 27.19
C SER A 83 17.12 22.37 26.23
N SER A 84 17.28 22.51 24.91
CA SER A 84 16.45 21.75 23.97
C SER A 84 17.14 20.39 23.72
N PRO A 85 16.48 19.25 24.00
CA PRO A 85 17.05 17.94 23.73
C PRO A 85 17.42 17.86 22.25
N THR A 86 18.63 17.39 21.95
CA THR A 86 19.09 17.11 20.60
C THR A 86 18.00 16.35 19.86
N PHE A 87 17.41 16.99 18.85
CA PHE A 87 16.44 16.38 17.96
C PHE A 87 17.20 15.45 17.01
N ALA A 88 17.72 14.36 17.58
CA ALA A 88 18.29 13.28 16.82
C ALA A 88 17.13 12.63 16.06
N PRO A 89 17.15 12.59 14.71
CA PRO A 89 16.15 11.84 13.98
C PRO A 89 16.14 10.41 14.54
N PRO A 90 14.94 9.83 14.77
CA PRO A 90 14.81 8.46 15.26
C PRO A 90 15.69 7.53 14.42
N VAL A 91 16.42 6.63 15.06
CA VAL A 91 17.24 5.63 14.36
C VAL A 91 16.35 4.92 13.34
N GLU A 92 16.67 5.05 12.06
CA GLU A 92 15.85 4.47 11.00
C GLU A 92 15.83 2.94 11.16
N THR A 93 14.67 2.41 11.51
CA THR A 93 14.44 0.97 11.56
C THR A 93 14.25 0.43 10.15
N GLU A 94 14.63 -0.83 9.93
CA GLU A 94 14.46 -1.50 8.64
C GLU A 94 12.99 -1.48 8.16
N GLU A 95 12.02 -1.55 9.07
CA GLU A 95 10.62 -1.44 8.72
C GLU A 95 10.24 -0.04 8.21
N MET A 96 10.80 1.03 8.79
CA MET A 96 10.56 2.38 8.31
C MET A 96 11.09 2.57 6.89
N ARG A 97 12.28 2.02 6.60
CA ARG A 97 12.86 2.04 5.24
C ARG A 97 11.95 1.32 4.24
N ARG A 98 11.39 0.15 4.60
CA ARG A 98 10.45 -0.58 3.75
C ARG A 98 9.16 0.19 3.49
N ARG A 99 8.59 0.84 4.50
CA ARG A 99 7.39 1.68 4.36
C ARG A 99 7.62 2.84 3.39
N ARG A 100 8.77 3.54 3.51
CA ARG A 100 9.13 4.62 2.60
C ARG A 100 9.28 4.11 1.16
N GLN A 101 10.05 3.02 0.96
CA GLN A 101 10.26 2.46 -0.38
C GLN A 101 8.94 2.00 -1.03
N GLN A 102 8.03 1.39 -0.27
CA GLN A 102 6.72 1.01 -0.79
C GLN A 102 5.90 2.25 -1.17
N SER A 103 5.89 3.28 -0.33
CA SER A 103 5.19 4.53 -0.60
C SER A 103 5.70 5.23 -1.87
N ASP A 104 7.02 5.29 -2.05
CA ASP A 104 7.65 5.91 -3.23
C ASP A 104 7.27 5.17 -4.52
N ASN A 105 7.34 3.83 -4.48
CA ASN A 105 6.93 2.98 -5.60
C ASN A 105 5.44 3.12 -5.92
N ALA A 106 4.58 3.10 -4.89
CA ALA A 106 3.14 3.26 -5.04
C ALA A 106 2.80 4.65 -5.61
N SER A 107 3.43 5.71 -5.11
CA SER A 107 3.23 7.08 -5.59
C SER A 107 3.58 7.24 -7.06
N THR A 108 4.67 6.59 -7.49
CA THR A 108 5.10 6.55 -8.89
C THR A 108 4.06 5.87 -9.78
N GLU A 109 3.55 4.71 -9.38
CA GLU A 109 2.52 3.99 -10.15
C GLU A 109 1.16 4.68 -10.14
N ILE A 110 0.76 5.27 -9.01
CA ILE A 110 -0.44 6.12 -8.92
C ILE A 110 -0.32 7.26 -9.92
N GLY A 111 0.80 8.00 -9.93
CA GLY A 111 1.04 9.08 -10.87
C GLY A 111 0.88 8.65 -12.33
N LYS A 112 1.49 7.51 -12.71
CA LYS A 112 1.34 6.94 -14.07
C LYS A 112 -0.11 6.60 -14.42
N ARG A 113 -0.89 6.07 -13.47
CA ARG A 113 -2.30 5.71 -13.68
C ARG A 113 -3.21 6.94 -13.75
N LEU A 114 -2.97 7.94 -12.91
CA LEU A 114 -3.71 9.21 -12.96
C LEU A 114 -3.55 9.91 -14.32
N LEU A 115 -2.34 9.90 -14.89
CA LEU A 115 -2.10 10.39 -16.25
C LEU A 115 -2.87 9.61 -17.33
N LYS A 116 -3.23 8.36 -17.07
CA LYS A 116 -4.07 7.52 -17.95
C LYS A 116 -5.57 7.66 -17.66
N GLY A 117 -5.96 8.64 -16.84
CA GLY A 117 -7.35 8.89 -16.49
C GLY A 117 -7.92 7.96 -15.41
N TRP A 118 -7.07 7.21 -14.70
CA TRP A 118 -7.52 6.50 -13.50
C TRP A 118 -7.85 7.50 -12.40
N ALA A 119 -8.72 7.09 -11.48
CA ALA A 119 -9.08 7.91 -10.33
C ALA A 119 -8.66 7.22 -9.03
N MET A 120 -7.99 7.98 -8.17
CA MET A 120 -7.71 7.57 -6.79
C MET A 120 -9.00 7.59 -5.97
N LEU A 121 -9.14 6.61 -5.08
CA LEU A 121 -10.27 6.46 -4.17
C LEU A 121 -9.83 6.86 -2.75
N GLY A 122 -10.79 7.26 -1.92
CA GLY A 122 -10.55 7.56 -0.50
C GLY A 122 -10.43 6.31 0.38
N GLU A 123 -10.36 5.13 -0.22
CA GLU A 123 -10.27 3.85 0.46
C GLU A 123 -8.86 3.29 0.35
N GLU A 124 -8.36 2.71 1.45
CA GLU A 124 -7.03 2.13 1.54
C GLU A 124 -7.06 0.62 1.27
N CYS A 125 -5.92 0.06 0.87
CA CYS A 125 -5.78 -1.38 0.65
C CYS A 125 -5.91 -2.16 1.99
N PRO A 126 -6.84 -3.12 2.09
CA PRO A 126 -7.00 -3.97 3.29
C PRO A 126 -5.82 -4.90 3.59
N ASN A 127 -4.88 -5.06 2.67
CA ASN A 127 -3.74 -5.94 2.85
C ASN A 127 -2.77 -5.34 3.89
N SER A 128 -2.51 -6.05 4.97
CA SER A 128 -1.62 -5.60 6.05
C SER A 128 -0.16 -5.41 5.61
N ARG A 129 0.23 -5.92 4.44
CA ARG A 129 1.55 -5.69 3.82
C ARG A 129 1.61 -4.39 2.99
N CYS A 130 0.49 -3.68 2.83
CA CYS A 130 0.39 -2.41 2.12
C CYS A 130 0.16 -1.29 3.14
N TYR A 131 1.13 -0.38 3.29
CA TYR A 131 1.09 0.65 4.33
C TYR A 131 0.39 1.92 3.82
N GLY A 132 -0.92 2.04 4.07
CA GLY A 132 -1.70 3.25 3.74
C GLY A 132 -1.81 3.53 2.24
N ILE A 133 -1.75 2.48 1.40
CA ILE A 133 -1.79 2.63 -0.05
C ILE A 133 -3.24 2.81 -0.50
N PRO A 134 -3.60 3.93 -1.17
CA PRO A 134 -4.97 4.15 -1.64
C PRO A 134 -5.29 3.24 -2.83
N LEU A 135 -6.54 2.81 -2.92
CA LEU A 135 -7.07 2.08 -4.07
C LEU A 135 -7.32 3.04 -5.25
N VAL A 136 -7.16 2.53 -6.47
CA VAL A 136 -7.45 3.28 -7.70
C VAL A 136 -8.49 2.55 -8.55
N ARG A 137 -9.30 3.29 -9.30
CA ARG A 137 -10.25 2.73 -10.27
C ARG A 137 -9.88 3.10 -11.71
N PRO A 138 -10.15 2.22 -12.68
CA PRO A 138 -9.99 2.52 -14.10
C PRO A 138 -10.82 3.73 -14.57
N PRO A 139 -10.43 4.39 -15.68
CA PRO A 139 -11.25 5.40 -16.32
C PRO A 139 -12.61 4.82 -16.73
N THR A 140 -13.65 5.65 -16.65
CA THR A 140 -15.01 5.26 -17.04
C THR A 140 -15.08 5.08 -18.55
N LYS A 141 -15.47 3.89 -19.01
CA LYS A 141 -15.73 3.61 -20.43
C LYS A 141 -17.22 3.79 -20.69
N ASN A 142 -17.58 4.59 -21.69
CA ASN A 142 -18.97 4.82 -22.11
C ASN A 142 -19.88 5.37 -20.99
N GLY A 143 -19.36 6.20 -20.09
CA GLY A 143 -20.13 6.76 -18.96
C GLY A 143 -20.45 5.78 -17.84
N VAL A 144 -20.10 4.50 -17.98
CA VAL A 144 -20.27 3.49 -16.93
C VAL A 144 -19.03 3.47 -16.04
N LYS A 145 -19.25 3.59 -14.73
CA LYS A 145 -18.19 3.54 -13.73
C LYS A 145 -17.81 2.09 -13.45
N ASP A 146 -16.54 1.75 -13.66
CA ASP A 146 -15.99 0.48 -13.24
C ASP A 146 -15.98 0.40 -11.70
N THR A 147 -16.57 -0.66 -11.14
CA THR A 147 -16.63 -0.91 -9.69
C THR A 147 -15.36 -1.57 -9.16
N ARG A 148 -14.44 -1.96 -10.04
CA ARG A 148 -13.15 -2.53 -9.66
C ARG A 148 -12.23 -1.46 -9.08
N LYS A 149 -11.70 -1.78 -7.91
CA LYS A 149 -10.76 -0.96 -7.15
C LYS A 149 -9.47 -1.76 -7.02
N GLU A 150 -8.33 -1.21 -7.41
CA GLU A 150 -7.06 -1.94 -7.45
C GLU A 150 -6.03 -1.28 -6.56
N CYS A 151 -5.29 -2.08 -5.79
CA CYS A 151 -4.12 -1.60 -5.08
C CYS A 151 -2.90 -1.61 -6.01
N VAL A 152 -2.23 -0.46 -6.18
CA VAL A 152 -1.05 -0.36 -7.04
C VAL A 152 0.18 -1.10 -6.50
N ALA A 153 0.24 -1.36 -5.19
CA ALA A 153 1.40 -1.96 -4.55
C ALA A 153 1.38 -3.49 -4.60
N CYS A 154 0.21 -4.12 -4.36
CA CYS A 154 0.07 -5.59 -4.40
C CYS A 154 -0.70 -6.11 -5.61
N GLY A 155 -1.27 -5.24 -6.46
CA GLY A 155 -2.05 -5.62 -7.63
C GLY A 155 -3.39 -6.27 -7.31
N THR A 156 -3.79 -6.36 -6.03
CA THR A 156 -5.06 -6.97 -5.65
C THR A 156 -6.22 -6.08 -6.07
N VAL A 157 -7.19 -6.70 -6.75
CA VAL A 157 -8.44 -6.05 -7.17
C VAL A 157 -9.55 -6.38 -6.18
N TYR A 158 -10.26 -5.36 -5.75
CA TYR A 158 -11.41 -5.40 -4.88
C TYR A 158 -12.66 -4.96 -5.64
N MET A 159 -13.79 -5.55 -5.30
CA MET A 159 -15.10 -5.09 -5.76
C MET A 159 -15.90 -4.65 -4.54
N THR A 160 -16.67 -3.58 -4.68
CA THR A 160 -17.70 -3.25 -3.70
C THR A 160 -18.98 -3.97 -4.09
N GLU A 161 -19.42 -4.89 -3.24
CA GLU A 161 -20.82 -5.27 -3.19
C GLU A 161 -21.59 -4.10 -2.58
N SER A 162 -22.59 -3.64 -3.31
CA SER A 162 -23.57 -2.70 -2.81
C SER A 162 -24.73 -3.51 -2.27
N ASP A 163 -24.60 -4.03 -1.05
CA ASP A 163 -25.78 -4.46 -0.31
C ASP A 163 -26.55 -3.20 0.08
N ASP A 164 -27.89 -3.21 -0.07
CA ASP A 164 -28.78 -2.06 0.15
C ASP A 164 -28.72 -1.48 1.59
N GLU A 165 -27.92 -2.05 2.48
CA GLU A 165 -27.60 -1.56 3.82
C GLU A 165 -26.17 -0.97 3.90
N ALA A 166 -25.92 0.19 3.28
CA ALA A 166 -24.89 1.22 3.58
C ALA A 166 -23.42 0.83 3.95
N TRP A 167 -23.03 -0.44 4.02
CA TRP A 167 -21.73 -0.93 4.46
C TRP A 167 -20.98 -1.50 3.26
N GLN A 168 -20.16 -0.64 2.64
CA GLN A 168 -19.31 -1.07 1.52
C GLN A 168 -18.22 -2.02 2.04
N ARG A 169 -18.34 -3.31 1.73
CA ARG A 169 -17.34 -4.32 2.07
C ARG A 169 -16.44 -4.58 0.86
N LEU A 170 -15.12 -4.46 1.06
CA LEU A 170 -14.12 -4.78 0.05
C LEU A 170 -13.81 -6.27 0.08
N MET A 171 -14.26 -7.00 -0.93
CA MET A 171 -13.90 -8.41 -1.12
C MET A 171 -12.73 -8.52 -2.11
N PRO A 172 -11.63 -9.20 -1.77
CA PRO A 172 -10.58 -9.51 -2.74
C PRO A 172 -11.18 -10.40 -3.82
N THR A 173 -11.07 -9.96 -5.07
CA THR A 173 -11.37 -10.85 -6.20
C THR A 173 -10.15 -11.73 -6.43
N SER A 174 -10.32 -13.05 -6.26
CA SER A 174 -9.30 -14.04 -6.61
C SER A 174 -9.15 -14.14 -8.12
N SER A 175 -8.63 -13.08 -8.75
CA SER A 175 -8.19 -13.14 -10.14
C SER A 175 -6.72 -13.56 -10.13
N ILE A 176 -6.49 -14.84 -10.35
CA ILE A 176 -5.17 -15.37 -10.74
C ILE A 176 -4.86 -14.74 -12.09
N ALA A 177 -4.17 -13.61 -12.09
CA ALA A 177 -3.49 -13.11 -13.26
C ALA A 177 -2.07 -13.68 -13.23
N GLU A 178 -1.92 -14.87 -13.83
CA GLU A 178 -0.61 -15.34 -14.26
C GLU A 178 -0.01 -14.29 -15.21
N PRO A 179 1.24 -13.84 -15.00
CA PRO A 179 1.95 -13.12 -16.05
C PRO A 179 2.30 -14.11 -17.16
N THR A 180 1.45 -14.19 -18.19
CA THR A 180 1.78 -14.87 -19.44
C THR A 180 2.94 -14.14 -20.10
N SER A 181 4.16 -14.61 -19.82
CA SER A 181 5.36 -14.24 -20.55
C SER A 181 5.30 -14.88 -21.95
N THR A 182 4.71 -14.16 -22.90
CA THR A 182 4.89 -14.43 -24.34
C THR A 182 6.26 -13.91 -24.76
N HIS A 183 7.23 -14.82 -24.86
CA HIS A 183 8.43 -14.61 -25.66
C HIS A 183 8.05 -14.63 -27.16
N PRO A 184 8.28 -13.56 -27.93
CA PRO A 184 8.35 -13.69 -29.38
C PRO A 184 9.73 -14.22 -29.76
N THR A 185 9.74 -15.49 -30.20
CA THR A 185 10.76 -16.05 -31.08
C THR A 185 10.91 -15.13 -32.30
N SER A 186 12.04 -14.48 -32.44
CA SER A 186 12.43 -13.84 -33.71
C SER A 186 13.83 -14.27 -34.08
N ALA A 187 13.88 -15.16 -35.06
CA ALA A 187 15.09 -15.61 -35.71
C ALA A 187 15.70 -14.46 -36.53
N SER A 188 17.00 -14.25 -36.41
CA SER A 188 17.80 -13.67 -37.48
C SER A 188 19.18 -14.29 -37.49
N ARG A 189 19.44 -14.97 -38.60
CA ARG A 189 20.72 -15.54 -39.02
C ARG A 189 21.65 -14.40 -39.46
N LEU A 190 22.95 -14.52 -39.18
CA LEU A 190 24.00 -14.70 -40.21
C LEU A 190 25.41 -14.82 -39.58
N SER A 191 26.02 -15.96 -39.89
CA SER A 191 27.45 -16.29 -40.14
C SER A 191 28.59 -15.46 -39.57
N VAL A 192 29.48 -16.12 -38.82
CA VAL A 192 30.95 -16.05 -39.02
C VAL A 192 31.56 -17.45 -38.88
N ILE A 193 32.46 -17.74 -39.81
CA ILE A 193 33.14 -19.01 -40.11
C ILE A 193 34.39 -19.14 -39.24
N GLY A 194 34.70 -20.34 -38.74
CA GLY A 194 36.06 -20.72 -38.32
C GLY A 194 36.12 -22.00 -37.49
N PRO A 195 37.11 -22.89 -37.69
CA PRO A 195 36.96 -24.34 -37.52
C PRO A 195 37.64 -24.87 -36.25
N THR A 196 37.49 -26.18 -36.00
CA THR A 196 38.59 -27.13 -35.65
C THR A 196 38.28 -28.04 -34.44
N VAL A 197 38.19 -29.34 -34.77
CA VAL A 197 38.64 -30.53 -34.00
C VAL A 197 37.74 -31.05 -32.86
N ALA A 198 37.04 -32.12 -33.21
CA ALA A 198 36.68 -33.21 -32.30
C ALA A 198 37.92 -34.04 -31.93
N PRO A 199 37.87 -34.78 -30.81
CA PRO A 199 37.92 -36.22 -31.01
C PRO A 199 36.89 -37.01 -30.20
N ASN A 200 36.49 -38.08 -30.87
CA ASN A 200 35.69 -39.21 -30.45
C ASN A 200 36.46 -40.09 -29.44
N ILE A 201 35.79 -40.75 -28.49
CA ILE A 201 35.91 -42.19 -28.16
C ILE A 201 35.00 -42.55 -26.93
N PRO A 202 34.44 -43.78 -26.87
CA PRO A 202 33.29 -44.16 -26.04
C PRO A 202 33.65 -45.13 -24.89
N GLN A 203 32.73 -45.30 -23.91
CA GLN A 203 32.45 -46.53 -23.13
C GLN A 203 31.39 -46.18 -22.05
N LYS A 204 30.13 -46.64 -22.15
CA LYS A 204 29.59 -47.95 -21.76
C LYS A 204 30.05 -48.42 -20.37
N LEU A 205 29.22 -48.18 -19.36
CA LEU A 205 29.08 -49.08 -18.21
C LEU A 205 27.61 -49.14 -17.76
N THR A 206 27.12 -50.36 -17.70
CA THR A 206 25.79 -50.82 -17.34
C THR A 206 25.78 -51.21 -15.86
N VAL A 207 24.59 -51.29 -15.28
CA VAL A 207 24.19 -52.02 -14.05
C VAL A 207 24.16 -51.21 -12.76
N GLY A 208 22.98 -51.16 -12.14
CA GLY A 208 22.84 -50.86 -10.72
C GLY A 208 21.52 -50.20 -10.29
N ASN A 209 20.37 -50.84 -10.56
CA ASN A 209 19.19 -50.67 -9.69
C ASN A 209 19.25 -51.81 -8.67
N PRO A 210 19.05 -51.59 -7.36
CA PRO A 210 17.70 -51.78 -6.83
C PRO A 210 17.34 -50.89 -5.61
N SER A 211 16.04 -50.96 -5.24
CA SER A 211 15.40 -50.49 -3.99
C SER A 211 14.79 -49.09 -4.09
N ARG A 212 13.57 -48.93 -4.62
CA ARG A 212 12.26 -49.20 -3.97
C ARG A 212 12.24 -48.80 -2.49
N LEU A 213 11.76 -47.58 -2.25
CA LEU A 213 11.13 -47.10 -1.02
C LEU A 213 9.84 -46.35 -1.40
N PRO A 214 8.86 -46.26 -0.49
CA PRO A 214 7.49 -46.62 -0.81
C PRO A 214 6.68 -45.44 -1.36
N ASP A 215 5.97 -45.70 -2.46
CA ASP A 215 4.76 -44.98 -2.83
C ASP A 215 3.72 -45.14 -1.72
N THR A 216 3.59 -44.14 -0.86
CA THR A 216 2.40 -43.99 -0.01
C THR A 216 1.25 -43.46 -0.88
N ARG A 217 0.76 -44.30 -1.79
CA ARG A 217 -0.57 -44.15 -2.39
C ARG A 217 -1.61 -44.50 -1.33
N ASN A 218 -1.89 -43.56 -0.44
CA ASN A 218 -3.12 -43.60 0.33
C ASN A 218 -4.27 -43.11 -0.56
N SER A 219 -4.85 -44.04 -1.32
CA SER A 219 -6.20 -43.88 -1.85
C SER A 219 -7.16 -43.80 -0.66
N CYS A 220 -7.68 -42.60 -0.39
CA CYS A 220 -8.79 -42.42 0.52
C CYS A 220 -10.07 -42.81 -0.23
N LEU A 221 -10.52 -44.05 -0.03
CA LEU A 221 -11.89 -44.45 -0.38
C LEU A 221 -12.83 -43.72 0.58
N ILE A 222 -13.66 -42.84 0.02
CA ILE A 222 -14.67 -42.04 0.70
C ILE A 222 -15.83 -42.96 1.13
N PRO A 223 -16.17 -43.08 2.43
CA PRO A 223 -17.50 -43.50 2.85
C PRO A 223 -18.39 -42.25 2.93
N ASN A 224 -19.42 -42.26 2.10
CA ASN A 224 -20.46 -41.25 2.05
C ASN A 224 -21.39 -41.37 3.27
N ARG A 225 -21.33 -40.42 4.23
CA ARG A 225 -22.40 -40.13 5.20
C ARG A 225 -22.23 -38.75 5.84
N GLY A 226 -22.79 -37.73 5.18
CA GLY A 226 -23.52 -36.55 5.70
C GLY A 226 -23.04 -35.67 6.87
N ILE A 227 -22.02 -36.04 7.65
CA ILE A 227 -21.47 -35.27 8.77
C ILE A 227 -19.97 -35.54 8.72
N THR A 228 -19.13 -34.50 8.90
CA THR A 228 -17.67 -34.52 9.15
C THR A 228 -16.74 -33.90 8.10
N THR A 229 -17.18 -33.32 6.98
CA THR A 229 -16.22 -32.70 6.04
C THR A 229 -15.43 -31.56 6.67
N ALA A 230 -16.07 -30.72 7.49
CA ALA A 230 -15.43 -29.65 8.26
C ALA A 230 -14.53 -30.19 9.39
N ASP A 231 -14.94 -31.28 10.06
CA ASP A 231 -14.16 -31.88 11.14
C ASP A 231 -12.90 -32.58 10.60
N THR A 232 -13.02 -33.29 9.49
CA THR A 232 -11.88 -33.90 8.79
C THR A 232 -10.90 -32.82 8.29
N ALA A 233 -11.42 -31.70 7.76
CA ALA A 233 -10.57 -30.58 7.37
C ALA A 233 -9.85 -29.93 8.56
N ALA A 234 -10.54 -29.73 9.68
CA ALA A 234 -9.94 -29.20 10.91
C ALA A 234 -8.81 -30.11 11.41
N GLN A 235 -9.05 -31.43 11.45
CA GLN A 235 -8.07 -32.40 11.91
C GLN A 235 -6.84 -32.47 10.99
N ALA A 236 -7.04 -32.42 9.66
CA ALA A 236 -5.95 -32.37 8.70
C ALA A 236 -5.09 -31.11 8.85
N LEU A 237 -5.73 -29.94 9.09
CA LEU A 237 -5.03 -28.68 9.34
C LEU A 237 -4.25 -28.71 10.66
N GLN A 238 -4.79 -29.32 11.71
CA GLN A 238 -4.07 -29.50 12.98
C GLN A 238 -2.82 -30.36 12.83
N LEU A 239 -2.90 -31.46 12.08
CA LEU A 239 -1.75 -32.31 11.78
C LEU A 239 -0.69 -31.56 10.96
N ALA A 240 -1.11 -30.82 9.94
CA ALA A 240 -0.21 -30.00 9.13
C ALA A 240 0.52 -28.95 9.99
N LEU A 241 -0.18 -28.31 10.93
CA LEU A 241 0.42 -27.35 11.85
C LEU A 241 1.47 -28.01 12.74
N GLY A 242 1.18 -29.20 13.28
CA GLY A 242 2.15 -29.98 14.06
C GLY A 242 3.44 -30.29 13.29
N VAL A 243 3.32 -30.79 12.06
CA VAL A 243 4.48 -31.11 11.20
C VAL A 243 5.30 -29.86 10.86
N LEU A 244 4.63 -28.74 10.56
CA LEU A 244 5.31 -27.48 10.24
C LEU A 244 6.04 -26.90 11.47
N SER A 245 5.42 -26.98 12.66
CA SER A 245 6.04 -26.55 13.91
C SER A 245 7.27 -27.39 14.25
N GLU A 246 7.20 -28.72 14.09
CA GLU A 246 8.35 -29.60 14.31
C GLU A 246 9.50 -29.27 13.34
N ARG A 247 9.19 -29.06 12.05
CA ARG A 247 10.17 -28.64 11.05
C ARG A 247 10.84 -27.30 11.43
N LEU A 248 10.08 -26.35 11.94
CA LEU A 248 10.61 -25.07 12.41
C LEU A 248 11.55 -25.28 13.60
N THR A 249 11.16 -26.11 14.58
CA THR A 249 12.00 -26.45 15.74
C THR A 249 13.33 -27.09 15.34
N VAL A 250 13.30 -28.06 14.41
CA VAL A 250 14.52 -28.71 13.89
C VAL A 250 15.41 -27.69 13.17
N SER A 251 14.81 -26.80 12.39
CA SER A 251 15.54 -25.74 11.67
C SER A 251 16.20 -24.74 12.62
N CYS A 252 15.56 -24.43 13.76
CA CYS A 252 16.12 -23.55 14.78
C CYS A 252 17.17 -24.24 15.66
N ALA A 253 17.14 -25.56 15.81
CA ALA A 253 18.07 -26.31 16.66
C ALA A 253 19.48 -26.49 16.04
N ALA A 254 19.62 -26.31 14.72
CA ALA A 254 20.88 -26.46 13.99
C ALA A 254 21.39 -25.10 13.45
N PRO A 255 21.98 -24.24 14.30
CA PRO A 255 22.34 -22.86 13.93
C PRO A 255 23.42 -22.73 12.84
N SER A 256 24.16 -23.80 12.54
CA SER A 256 25.25 -23.78 11.55
C SER A 256 24.80 -23.92 10.09
N LEU A 257 23.53 -24.27 9.84
CA LEU A 257 23.01 -24.56 8.49
C LEU A 257 21.63 -23.92 8.25
N VAL A 258 21.35 -22.85 8.99
CA VAL A 258 20.09 -22.12 8.86
C VAL A 258 20.07 -21.35 7.54
N ASP A 259 19.16 -21.74 6.66
CA ASP A 259 18.77 -20.95 5.49
C ASP A 259 17.59 -20.02 5.88
N PRO A 260 17.81 -18.70 6.03
CA PRO A 260 16.76 -17.77 6.45
C PRO A 260 15.49 -17.78 5.58
N PRO A 261 15.59 -17.91 4.23
CA PRO A 261 14.44 -18.13 3.36
C PRO A 261 13.57 -19.33 3.76
N SER A 262 14.16 -20.49 4.01
CA SER A 262 13.40 -21.69 4.41
C SER A 262 12.61 -21.54 5.72
N ILE A 263 13.15 -20.77 6.68
CA ILE A 263 12.47 -20.43 7.92
C ILE A 263 11.29 -19.49 7.65
N ALA A 264 11.50 -18.47 6.82
CA ALA A 264 10.45 -17.53 6.45
C ALA A 264 9.30 -18.24 5.72
N GLU A 265 9.59 -19.15 4.80
CA GLU A 265 8.59 -19.96 4.11
C GLU A 265 7.81 -20.87 5.06
N THR A 266 8.50 -21.55 5.98
CA THR A 266 7.86 -22.42 6.98
C THR A 266 6.96 -21.61 7.91
N SER A 267 7.39 -20.43 8.34
CA SER A 267 6.59 -19.52 9.15
C SER A 267 5.36 -18.98 8.41
N ASP A 268 5.48 -18.66 7.11
CA ASP A 268 4.35 -18.21 6.29
C ASP A 268 3.32 -19.34 6.09
N ALA A 269 3.79 -20.57 5.89
CA ALA A 269 2.94 -21.75 5.81
C ALA A 269 2.15 -22.00 7.10
N ILE A 270 2.79 -21.89 8.28
CA ILE A 270 2.12 -22.02 9.59
C ILE A 270 1.01 -20.97 9.71
N ASN A 271 1.30 -19.71 9.35
CA ASN A 271 0.34 -18.62 9.45
C ASN A 271 -0.89 -18.87 8.54
N LYS A 272 -0.69 -19.37 7.32
CA LYS A 272 -1.77 -19.76 6.42
C LYS A 272 -2.62 -20.90 6.97
N VAL A 273 -2.01 -21.94 7.54
CA VAL A 273 -2.73 -23.06 8.17
C VAL A 273 -3.55 -22.59 9.36
N ALA A 274 -2.99 -21.71 10.20
CA ALA A 274 -3.72 -21.14 11.34
C ALA A 274 -4.93 -20.30 10.89
N GLN A 275 -4.78 -19.50 9.83
CA GLN A 275 -5.89 -18.73 9.26
C GLN A 275 -6.99 -19.65 8.71
N ALA A 276 -6.62 -20.70 7.96
CA ALA A 276 -7.57 -21.69 7.44
C ALA A 276 -8.34 -22.39 8.58
N LEU A 277 -7.64 -22.75 9.66
CA LEU A 277 -8.25 -23.37 10.84
C LEU A 277 -9.24 -22.42 11.53
N GLY A 278 -8.91 -21.13 11.61
CA GLY A 278 -9.83 -20.09 12.07
C GLY A 278 -11.09 -19.97 11.21
N GLN A 279 -10.97 -20.11 9.88
CA GLN A 279 -12.12 -20.11 8.98
C GLN A 279 -13.01 -21.34 9.17
N VAL A 280 -12.41 -22.54 9.29
CA VAL A 280 -13.15 -23.78 9.55
C VAL A 280 -13.93 -23.70 10.86
N ASN A 281 -13.33 -23.15 11.92
CA ASN A 281 -14.02 -22.96 13.19
C ASN A 281 -15.20 -21.98 13.10
N ARG A 282 -15.10 -20.92 12.30
CA ARG A 282 -16.23 -20.00 12.06
C ARG A 282 -17.37 -20.70 11.33
N LEU A 283 -17.07 -21.52 10.32
CA LEU A 283 -18.07 -22.31 9.61
C LEU A 283 -18.79 -23.28 10.58
N ARG A 284 -18.03 -23.95 11.46
CA ARG A 284 -18.62 -24.82 12.50
C ARG A 284 -19.56 -24.07 13.44
N GLN A 285 -19.23 -22.85 13.83
CA GLN A 285 -20.09 -22.03 14.70
C GLN A 285 -21.39 -21.61 14.00
N GLN A 286 -21.32 -21.31 12.70
CA GLN A 286 -22.50 -20.97 11.90
C GLN A 286 -23.45 -22.17 11.78
N ASP A 287 -22.91 -23.36 11.54
CA ASP A 287 -23.72 -24.58 11.45
C ASP A 287 -24.41 -24.90 12.79
N TYR A 288 -23.71 -24.74 13.92
CA TYR A 288 -24.29 -24.97 15.25
C TYR A 288 -25.42 -23.99 15.59
N GLY A 289 -25.29 -22.72 15.18
CA GLY A 289 -26.35 -21.72 15.34
C GLY A 289 -27.59 -22.05 14.51
N ARG A 290 -27.40 -22.57 13.29
CA ARG A 290 -28.48 -22.91 12.37
C ARG A 290 -29.27 -24.14 12.79
N THR A 291 -28.61 -25.15 13.37
CA THR A 291 -29.29 -26.34 13.89
C THR A 291 -30.08 -26.03 15.16
N SER A 292 -29.62 -25.07 15.96
CA SER A 292 -30.28 -24.69 17.23
C SER A 292 -31.56 -23.87 17.02
N SER A 293 -31.75 -23.21 15.88
CA SER A 293 -32.97 -22.43 15.56
C SER A 293 -34.11 -23.26 14.98
N LEU A 294 -33.88 -24.55 14.71
CA LEU A 294 -34.86 -25.48 14.12
C LEU A 294 -35.44 -26.47 15.14
N SER A 295 -35.07 -26.35 16.41
CA SER A 295 -35.58 -27.15 17.55
C SER A 295 -36.42 -26.27 18.46
#